data_AF-A0A2V3JLP5-F1
#
_entry.id   AF-A0A2V3JLP5-F1
#
_cell.length_a   1.000
_cell.length_b   1.000
_cell.length_c   1.000
_cell.angle_alpha   90.00
_cell.angle_beta   90.00
_cell.angle_gamma   90.00
#
_symmetry.space_group_name_H-M   'P 1'
#
loop_
_entity.id
_entity.type
_entity.pdbx_description
1 polymer ?
#
loop_
_entity_poly.entity_id
_entity_poly.type
_entity_poly.pdbx_seq_one_letter_code
_entity_poly.pdbx_strand_id
1 'polypeptide(L)'
;MAMDRVELAKFLYTELRKEILEAQKIRTQLIGFKITFVSVGSGLIVANLQSVPIEILVVPALAAVFFDLLINGYSFSIKRIGVYIRCYLEPILNKGVVWPKSIPLWEDFMIQPIFKQRLSAIGNLGITILSVMIATFGLISTLPSIRSVSLLFIMALLTSYDVITFYKIPRIEKAPSGQN
;
A
#
# COMPACT_ATOMS: atom_id res chain seq x y z
N MET A 1 -3.24 38.24 15.54
CA MET A 1 -2.83 38.57 14.16
C MET A 1 -3.32 37.43 13.28
N ALA A 2 -4.23 37.70 12.34
CA ALA A 2 -4.72 36.66 11.44
C ALA A 2 -3.63 36.33 10.42
N MET A 3 -3.37 35.05 10.19
CA MET A 3 -2.37 34.59 9.21
C MET A 3 -2.91 34.84 7.80
N ASP A 4 -2.06 35.31 6.90
CA ASP A 4 -2.47 35.50 5.50
C ASP A 4 -2.83 34.14 4.86
N ARG A 5 -3.74 34.16 3.87
CA ARG A 5 -4.21 32.95 3.19
C ARG A 5 -3.07 32.19 2.52
N VAL A 6 -2.11 32.89 1.93
CA VAL A 6 -0.96 32.25 1.25
C VAL A 6 0.00 31.68 2.29
N GLU A 7 0.22 32.40 3.39
CA GLU A 7 1.04 31.93 4.51
C GLU A 7 0.47 30.65 5.14
N LEU A 8 -0.86 30.59 5.34
CA LEU A 8 -1.56 29.39 5.81
C LEU A 8 -1.45 28.22 4.83
N ALA A 9 -1.65 28.46 3.53
CA ALA A 9 -1.49 27.42 2.53
C ALA A 9 -0.06 26.86 2.51
N LYS A 10 0.95 27.72 2.68
CA LYS A 10 2.37 27.34 2.72
C LYS A 10 2.69 26.52 3.97
N PHE A 11 2.17 26.92 5.13
CA PHE A 11 2.30 26.17 6.37
C PHE A 11 1.71 24.77 6.21
N LEU A 12 0.44 24.67 5.79
CA LEU A 12 -0.23 23.39 5.57
C LEU A 12 0.48 22.52 4.54
N TYR A 13 0.95 23.11 3.43
CA TYR A 13 1.71 22.37 2.41
C TYR A 13 2.96 21.72 3.01
N THR A 14 3.69 22.45 3.86
CA THR A 14 4.92 21.99 4.48
C THR A 14 4.64 20.86 5.47
N GLU A 15 3.63 21.01 6.33
CA GLU A 15 3.27 19.99 7.32
C GLU A 15 2.74 18.70 6.66
N LEU A 16 1.85 18.82 5.67
CA LEU A 16 1.32 17.66 4.96
C LEU A 16 2.40 16.93 4.15
N ARG A 17 3.42 17.64 3.64
CA ARG A 17 4.59 17.01 3.01
C ARG A 17 5.40 16.18 4.00
N LYS A 18 5.59 16.67 5.24
CA LYS A 18 6.25 15.90 6.30
C LYS A 18 5.46 14.63 6.61
N GLU A 19 4.14 14.73 6.75
CA GLU A 19 3.26 13.58 6.99
C GLU A 19 3.34 12.54 5.85
N ILE A 20 3.38 12.99 4.59
CA ILE A 20 3.59 12.09 3.44
C ILE A 20 4.93 11.36 3.55
N LEU A 21 6.02 12.06 3.89
CA LEU A 21 7.35 11.46 4.00
C LEU A 21 7.41 10.43 5.13
N GLU A 22 6.79 10.71 6.27
CA GLU A 22 6.68 9.76 7.37
C GLU A 22 5.85 8.54 6.99
N ALA A 23 4.69 8.73 6.35
CA ALA A 23 3.85 7.64 5.86
C ALA A 23 4.59 6.78 4.81
N GLN A 24 5.38 7.39 3.92
CA GLN A 24 6.21 6.67 2.96
C GLN A 24 7.32 5.85 3.65
N LYS A 25 7.97 6.42 4.67
CA LYS A 25 8.97 5.73 5.49
C LYS A 25 8.37 4.50 6.17
N ILE A 26 7.24 4.66 6.85
CA ILE A 26 6.55 3.56 7.54
C ILE A 26 6.13 2.49 6.53
N ARG A 27 5.54 2.87 5.39
CA ARG A 27 5.16 1.93 4.33
C ARG A 27 6.34 1.10 3.84
N THR A 28 7.49 1.71 3.60
CA THR A 28 8.70 1.01 3.15
C THR A 28 9.22 0.06 4.23
N GLN A 29 9.19 0.48 5.50
CA GLN A 29 9.56 -0.40 6.62
C GLN A 29 8.63 -1.61 6.72
N LEU A 30 7.32 -1.43 6.57
CA LEU A 30 6.34 -2.52 6.56
C LEU A 30 6.58 -3.51 5.42
N ILE A 31 6.92 -3.03 4.21
CA ILE A 31 7.31 -3.91 3.09
C ILE A 31 8.54 -4.74 3.47
N GLY A 32 9.56 -4.11 4.05
CA GLY A 32 10.76 -4.81 4.52
C GLY A 32 10.45 -5.87 5.57
N PHE A 33 9.67 -5.52 6.59
CA PHE A 33 9.25 -6.45 7.64
C PHE A 33 8.43 -7.61 7.08
N LYS A 34 7.51 -7.35 6.15
CA LYS A 34 6.74 -8.39 5.47
C LYS A 34 7.66 -9.39 4.78
N ILE A 35 8.60 -8.92 3.97
CA ILE A 35 9.55 -9.77 3.25
C ILE A 35 10.31 -10.65 4.24
N THR A 36 10.94 -10.03 5.25
CA THR A 36 11.73 -10.76 6.25
C THR A 36 10.88 -11.77 7.01
N PHE A 37 9.70 -11.36 7.51
CA PHE A 37 8.83 -12.21 8.31
C PHE A 37 8.31 -13.41 7.49
N VAL A 38 7.82 -13.17 6.27
CA VAL A 38 7.28 -14.23 5.42
C VAL A 38 8.37 -15.20 5.00
N SER A 39 9.53 -14.70 4.57
CA SER A 39 10.65 -15.55 4.13
C SER A 39 11.23 -16.36 5.29
N VAL A 40 11.56 -15.71 6.42
CA VAL A 40 12.14 -16.40 7.59
C VAL A 40 11.12 -17.33 8.24
N GLY A 41 9.88 -16.87 8.44
CA GLY A 41 8.82 -17.67 9.03
C GLY A 41 8.52 -18.92 8.22
N SER A 42 8.33 -18.78 6.90
CA SER A 42 8.10 -19.93 6.02
C SER A 42 9.31 -20.87 5.98
N GLY A 43 10.53 -20.31 5.85
CA GLY A 43 11.76 -21.08 5.80
C GLY A 43 12.02 -21.89 7.07
N LEU A 44 11.81 -21.29 8.25
CA LEU A 44 11.97 -21.98 9.54
C LEU A 44 10.95 -23.10 9.72
N ILE A 45 9.69 -22.89 9.33
CA ILE A 45 8.66 -23.94 9.41
C ILE A 45 9.00 -25.09 8.47
N VAL A 46 9.35 -24.79 7.21
CA VAL A 46 9.74 -25.81 6.21
C VAL A 46 10.97 -26.60 6.67
N ALA A 47 11.96 -25.94 7.27
CA ALA A 47 13.15 -26.60 7.79
C ALA A 47 12.88 -27.54 8.98
N ASN A 48 11.75 -27.37 9.67
CA ASN A 48 11.40 -28.10 10.89
C ASN A 48 10.09 -28.90 10.77
N LEU A 49 9.68 -29.29 9.56
CA LEU A 49 8.42 -30.02 9.33
C LEU A 49 8.30 -31.36 10.08
N GLN A 50 9.43 -31.95 10.51
CA GLN A 50 9.42 -33.16 11.33
C GLN A 50 8.91 -32.91 12.75
N SER A 51 9.09 -31.70 13.26
CA SER A 51 8.79 -31.32 14.64
C SER A 51 7.59 -30.37 14.75
N VAL A 52 7.16 -29.78 13.63
CA VAL A 52 6.16 -28.72 13.59
C VAL A 52 5.04 -29.10 12.63
N PRO A 53 3.76 -28.99 13.05
CA PRO A 53 2.62 -29.24 12.16
C PRO A 53 2.65 -28.31 10.94
N ILE A 54 2.40 -28.87 9.76
CA ILE A 54 2.45 -28.15 8.48
C ILE A 54 1.41 -27.03 8.39
N GLU A 55 0.32 -27.14 9.16
CA GLU A 55 -0.75 -26.15 9.26
C GLU A 55 -0.25 -24.80 9.78
N ILE A 56 0.89 -24.76 10.48
CA ILE A 56 1.49 -23.52 10.99
C ILE A 56 1.97 -22.61 9.84
N LEU A 57 2.15 -23.13 8.62
CA LEU A 57 2.40 -22.29 7.43
C LEU A 57 1.29 -21.26 7.15
N VAL A 58 0.10 -21.44 7.74
CA VAL A 58 -0.96 -20.43 7.70
C VAL A 58 -0.55 -19.11 8.36
N VAL A 59 0.33 -19.13 9.35
CA VAL A 59 0.75 -17.95 10.11
C VAL A 59 1.50 -16.94 9.22
N PRO A 60 2.59 -17.29 8.51
CA PRO A 60 3.24 -16.36 7.58
C PRO A 60 2.32 -15.94 6.43
N ALA A 61 1.41 -16.81 5.96
CA ALA A 61 0.44 -16.46 4.92
C ALA A 61 -0.55 -15.38 5.39
N LEU A 62 -1.16 -15.55 6.56
CA LEU A 62 -2.05 -14.54 7.14
C LEU A 62 -1.30 -13.25 7.43
N ALA A 63 -0.09 -13.33 7.98
CA ALA A 63 0.73 -12.15 8.21
C ALA A 63 1.00 -11.38 6.91
N ALA A 64 1.28 -12.07 5.80
CA ALA A 64 1.49 -11.45 4.50
C ALA A 64 0.27 -10.62 4.04
N VAL A 65 -0.95 -11.16 4.20
CA VAL A 65 -2.19 -10.44 3.89
C VAL A 65 -2.38 -9.24 4.84
N PHE A 66 -2.15 -9.40 6.14
CA PHE A 66 -2.26 -8.27 7.07
C PHE A 66 -1.27 -7.14 6.75
N PHE A 67 -0.04 -7.47 6.36
CA PHE A 67 0.91 -6.48 5.89
C PHE A 67 0.43 -5.76 4.63
N ASP A 68 -0.22 -6.46 3.69
CA ASP A 68 -0.82 -5.84 2.51
C ASP A 68 -1.91 -4.85 2.86
N LEU A 69 -2.79 -5.20 3.79
CA LEU A 69 -3.81 -4.28 4.30
C LEU A 69 -3.18 -3.00 4.89
N LEU A 70 -2.13 -3.14 5.70
CA LEU A 70 -1.43 -2.00 6.29
C LEU A 70 -0.73 -1.14 5.22
N ILE A 71 0.02 -1.76 4.31
CA ILE A 71 0.73 -1.09 3.21
C ILE A 71 -0.27 -0.35 2.31
N ASN A 72 -1.42 -0.97 2.03
CA ASN A 72 -2.51 -0.35 1.28
C ASN A 72 -3.10 0.84 2.05
N GLY A 73 -3.34 0.71 3.36
CA GLY A 73 -3.81 1.79 4.22
C GLY A 73 -2.91 3.04 4.15
N TYR A 74 -1.59 2.87 4.30
CA TYR A 74 -0.63 3.98 4.13
C TYR A 74 -0.64 4.54 2.70
N SER A 75 -0.77 3.68 1.70
CA SER A 75 -0.86 4.13 0.30
C SER A 75 -2.11 4.96 0.02
N PHE A 76 -3.25 4.65 0.64
CA PHE A 76 -4.45 5.48 0.58
C PHE A 76 -4.26 6.82 1.30
N SER A 77 -3.65 6.82 2.49
CA SER A 77 -3.38 8.07 3.22
C SER A 77 -2.50 9.03 2.42
N ILE A 78 -1.38 8.54 1.87
CA ILE A 78 -0.46 9.32 1.02
C ILE A 78 -1.20 9.90 -0.18
N LYS A 79 -2.01 9.08 -0.87
CA LYS A 79 -2.79 9.54 -2.05
C LYS A 79 -3.80 10.62 -1.67
N ARG A 80 -4.51 10.46 -0.54
CA ARG A 80 -5.50 11.44 -0.07
C ARG A 80 -4.84 12.79 0.22
N ILE A 81 -3.72 12.78 0.94
CA ILE A 81 -2.99 14.01 1.27
C ILE A 81 -2.44 14.65 -0.01
N GLY A 82 -1.84 13.86 -0.91
CA GLY A 82 -1.35 14.37 -2.20
C GLY A 82 -2.45 15.00 -3.06
N VAL A 83 -3.64 14.38 -3.12
CA VAL A 83 -4.80 14.95 -3.79
C VAL A 83 -5.23 16.27 -3.15
N TYR A 84 -5.24 16.36 -1.82
CA TYR A 84 -5.59 17.59 -1.12
C TYR A 84 -4.60 18.72 -1.42
N ILE A 85 -3.29 18.43 -1.32
CA ILE A 85 -2.22 19.38 -1.66
C ILE A 85 -2.41 19.92 -3.07
N ARG A 86 -2.55 19.03 -4.05
CA ARG A 86 -2.65 19.40 -5.47
C ARG A 86 -3.92 20.18 -5.80
N CYS A 87 -5.07 19.70 -5.33
CA CYS A 87 -6.35 20.27 -5.75
C CYS A 87 -6.75 21.53 -4.97
N TYR A 88 -6.21 21.73 -3.75
CA TYR A 88 -6.66 22.81 -2.87
C TYR A 88 -5.54 23.76 -2.43
N LEU A 89 -4.33 23.26 -2.12
CA LEU A 89 -3.24 24.12 -1.62
C LEU A 89 -2.42 24.73 -2.75
N GLU A 90 -1.98 23.93 -3.73
CA GLU A 90 -1.15 24.40 -4.84
C GLU A 90 -1.80 25.53 -5.65
N PRO A 91 -3.11 25.52 -5.96
CA PRO A 91 -3.74 26.64 -6.67
C PRO A 91 -3.70 27.96 -5.88
N ILE A 92 -3.75 27.91 -4.55
CA ILE A 92 -3.62 29.11 -3.70
C ILE A 92 -2.18 29.63 -3.75
N LEU A 93 -1.21 28.72 -3.65
CA LEU A 93 0.22 29.06 -3.70
C LEU A 93 0.63 29.62 -5.07
N ASN A 94 0.11 29.05 -6.16
CA ASN A 94 0.38 29.50 -7.53
C ASN A 94 -0.24 30.85 -7.87
N LYS A 95 -1.35 31.24 -7.22
CA LYS A 95 -1.89 32.60 -7.37
C LYS A 95 -0.97 33.65 -6.75
N GLY A 96 -0.16 33.27 -5.76
CA GLY A 96 0.79 34.15 -5.09
C GLY A 96 2.16 34.27 -5.76
N VAL A 97 2.49 33.43 -6.75
CA VAL A 97 3.81 33.37 -7.38
C VAL A 97 3.67 33.18 -8.89
N VAL A 98 4.42 33.96 -9.69
CA VAL A 98 4.49 33.76 -11.15
C VAL A 98 5.31 32.50 -11.45
N TRP A 99 4.67 31.34 -11.51
CA TRP A 99 5.31 30.08 -11.87
C TRP A 99 5.47 29.97 -13.40
N PRO A 100 6.64 29.60 -13.94
CA PRO A 100 6.82 29.42 -15.37
C PRO A 100 5.91 28.33 -15.93
N LYS A 101 5.09 28.65 -16.94
CA LYS A 101 4.17 27.69 -17.59
C LYS A 101 4.89 26.52 -18.27
N SER A 102 6.19 26.65 -18.54
CA SER A 102 7.03 25.62 -19.15
C SER A 102 7.46 24.52 -18.18
N ILE A 103 7.35 24.75 -16.87
CA ILE A 103 7.79 23.81 -15.84
C ILE A 103 6.56 23.26 -15.13
N PRO A 104 6.22 21.96 -15.29
CA PRO A 104 5.11 21.38 -14.57
C PRO A 104 5.37 21.45 -13.07
N LEU A 105 4.30 21.59 -12.29
CA LEU A 105 4.40 21.40 -10.85
C LEU A 105 4.86 19.98 -10.55
N TRP A 106 5.52 19.80 -9.40
CA TRP A 106 6.02 18.48 -8.99
C TRP A 106 4.91 17.42 -9.01
N GLU A 107 3.73 17.72 -8.48
CA GLU A 107 2.61 16.77 -8.48
C GLU A 107 2.11 16.45 -9.90
N ASP A 108 2.04 17.45 -10.77
CA ASP A 108 1.66 17.26 -12.18
C ASP A 108 2.67 16.38 -12.94
N PHE A 109 3.97 16.56 -12.65
CA PHE A 109 5.03 15.72 -13.18
C PHE A 109 4.90 14.26 -12.70
N MET A 110 4.70 14.06 -11.39
CA MET A 110 4.64 12.72 -10.78
C MET A 110 3.41 11.89 -11.18
N ILE A 111 2.36 12.52 -11.72
CA ILE A 111 1.15 11.82 -12.19
C ILE A 111 1.38 11.10 -13.53
N GLN A 112 2.38 11.53 -14.30
CA GLN A 112 2.61 10.97 -15.62
C GLN A 112 2.75 9.45 -15.52
N PRO A 113 2.05 8.68 -16.37
CA PRO A 113 1.96 7.23 -16.24
C PRO A 113 3.32 6.53 -16.29
N ILE A 114 4.32 7.18 -16.90
CA ILE A 114 5.71 6.72 -16.97
C ILE A 114 6.40 6.65 -15.60
N PHE A 115 5.98 7.48 -14.63
CA PHE A 115 6.54 7.52 -13.27
C PHE A 115 5.72 6.72 -12.25
N LYS A 116 4.67 6.01 -12.68
CA LYS A 116 3.87 5.15 -11.78
C LYS A 116 4.65 3.90 -11.39
N GLN A 117 4.95 3.76 -10.10
CA GLN A 117 5.63 2.60 -9.52
C GLN A 117 4.72 1.35 -9.47
N ARG A 118 4.49 0.70 -10.63
CA ARG A 118 3.75 -0.58 -10.68
C ARG A 118 4.53 -1.74 -10.06
N LEU A 119 5.87 -1.68 -10.10
CA LEU A 119 6.74 -2.76 -9.65
C LEU A 119 6.55 -3.09 -8.16
N SER A 120 6.47 -2.08 -7.29
CA SER A 120 6.31 -2.29 -5.85
C SER A 120 4.97 -2.95 -5.51
N ALA A 121 3.88 -2.53 -6.18
CA ALA A 121 2.57 -3.12 -5.97
C ALA A 121 2.51 -4.59 -6.44
N ILE A 122 3.10 -4.88 -7.60
CA ILE A 122 3.18 -6.26 -8.15
C ILE A 122 4.04 -7.15 -7.24
N GLY A 123 5.22 -6.67 -6.82
CA GLY A 123 6.11 -7.43 -5.95
C GLY A 123 5.47 -7.76 -4.60
N ASN A 124 4.77 -6.78 -4.02
CA ASN A 124 4.10 -6.96 -2.73
C ASN A 124 2.98 -8.02 -2.81
N LEU A 125 2.11 -7.93 -3.83
CA LEU A 125 1.06 -8.93 -4.07
C LEU A 125 1.66 -10.31 -4.36
N GLY A 126 2.74 -10.37 -5.14
CA GLY A 126 3.44 -11.61 -5.47
C GLY A 126 3.93 -12.37 -4.25
N ILE A 127 4.46 -11.68 -3.24
CA ILE A 127 4.90 -12.29 -1.98
C ILE A 127 3.72 -12.90 -1.21
N THR A 128 2.57 -12.22 -1.18
CA THR A 128 1.36 -12.75 -0.53
C THR A 128 0.84 -13.98 -1.23
N ILE A 129 0.72 -13.93 -2.56
CA ILE A 129 0.29 -15.08 -3.37
C ILE A 129 1.22 -16.28 -3.12
N LEU A 130 2.54 -16.06 -3.13
CA LEU A 130 3.51 -17.12 -2.88
C LEU A 130 3.34 -17.74 -1.48
N SER A 131 3.19 -16.91 -0.44
CA SER A 131 3.00 -17.39 0.92
C SER A 131 1.67 -18.15 1.09
N VAL A 132 0.59 -17.64 0.49
CA VAL A 132 -0.73 -18.28 0.52
C VAL A 132 -0.72 -19.61 -0.23
N MET A 133 -0.03 -19.71 -1.36
CA MET A 133 0.13 -20.96 -2.10
C MET A 133 0.83 -22.04 -1.26
N ILE A 134 1.93 -21.69 -0.59
CA ILE A 134 2.67 -22.61 0.28
C ILE A 134 1.78 -23.10 1.44
N ALA A 135 1.07 -22.19 2.11
CA ALA A 135 0.15 -22.55 3.18
C ALA A 135 -1.02 -23.41 2.70
N THR A 136 -1.59 -23.09 1.53
CA THR A 136 -2.69 -23.83 0.92
C THR A 136 -2.29 -25.27 0.64
N PHE A 137 -1.09 -25.50 0.07
CA PHE A 137 -0.58 -26.84 -0.16
C PHE A 137 -0.46 -27.63 1.15
N GLY A 138 0.05 -27.00 2.21
CA GLY A 138 0.14 -27.61 3.55
C GLY A 138 -1.21 -27.93 4.19
N LEU A 139 -2.24 -27.10 3.97
CA LEU A 139 -3.58 -27.36 4.51
C LEU A 139 -4.35 -28.42 3.70
N ILE A 140 -4.13 -28.51 2.39
CA ILE A 140 -4.78 -29.54 1.56
C ILE A 140 -4.32 -30.94 1.96
N SER A 141 -3.05 -31.12 2.33
CA SER A 141 -2.53 -32.43 2.77
C SER A 141 -3.12 -32.92 4.11
N THR A 142 -3.82 -32.05 4.86
CA THR A 142 -4.42 -32.36 6.17
C THR A 142 -5.95 -32.42 6.14
N LEU A 143 -6.54 -32.40 4.94
CA LEU A 143 -7.97 -32.61 4.76
C LEU A 143 -8.38 -34.05 5.15
N PRO A 144 -9.60 -34.25 5.70
CA PRO A 144 -10.72 -33.31 5.78
C PRO A 144 -10.87 -32.57 7.12
N SER A 145 -9.78 -32.27 7.83
CA SER A 145 -9.85 -31.55 9.11
C SER A 145 -10.68 -30.25 9.01
N ILE A 146 -11.69 -30.10 9.88
CA ILE A 146 -12.53 -28.89 9.98
C ILE A 146 -11.67 -27.62 10.13
N ARG A 147 -10.55 -27.73 10.85
CA ARG A 147 -9.60 -26.62 11.03
C ARG A 147 -9.00 -26.21 9.69
N SER A 148 -8.51 -27.17 8.90
CA SER A 148 -7.90 -26.92 7.60
C SER A 148 -8.90 -26.31 6.61
N VAL A 149 -10.14 -26.81 6.60
CA VAL A 149 -11.22 -26.22 5.77
C VAL A 149 -11.51 -24.77 6.17
N SER A 150 -11.62 -24.50 7.48
CA SER A 150 -11.89 -23.15 8.00
C SER A 150 -10.76 -22.18 7.66
N LEU A 151 -9.50 -22.61 7.81
CA LEU A 151 -8.33 -21.80 7.49
C LEU A 151 -8.20 -21.53 5.99
N LEU A 152 -8.45 -22.53 5.14
CA LEU A 152 -8.49 -22.36 3.69
C LEU A 152 -9.55 -21.34 3.27
N PHE A 153 -10.75 -21.41 3.86
CA PHE A 153 -11.82 -20.45 3.59
C PHE A 153 -11.44 -19.01 3.99
N ILE A 154 -10.87 -18.83 5.19
CA ILE A 154 -10.40 -17.51 5.66
C ILE A 154 -9.30 -16.95 4.73
N MET A 155 -8.30 -17.76 4.39
CA MET A 155 -7.23 -17.34 3.49
C MET A 155 -7.77 -16.97 2.10
N ALA A 156 -8.71 -17.75 1.57
CA ALA A 156 -9.33 -17.47 0.28
C ALA A 156 -10.08 -16.14 0.29
N LEU A 157 -10.88 -15.87 1.34
CA LEU A 157 -11.58 -14.59 1.50
C LEU A 157 -10.62 -13.40 1.56
N LEU A 158 -9.61 -13.49 2.43
CA LEU A 158 -8.64 -12.41 2.64
C LEU A 158 -7.80 -12.14 1.39
N THR A 159 -7.31 -13.19 0.74
CA THR A 159 -6.53 -13.06 -0.50
C THR A 159 -7.39 -12.50 -1.64
N SER A 160 -8.64 -12.94 -1.74
CA SER A 160 -9.58 -12.39 -2.73
C SER A 160 -9.82 -10.90 -2.50
N TYR A 161 -9.97 -10.48 -1.24
CA TYR A 161 -10.09 -9.07 -0.89
C TYR A 161 -8.87 -8.26 -1.33
N ASP A 162 -7.65 -8.74 -1.07
CA ASP A 162 -6.42 -8.05 -1.49
C ASP A 162 -6.30 -7.96 -3.01
N VAL A 163 -6.58 -9.05 -3.72
CA VAL A 163 -6.56 -9.08 -5.19
C VAL A 163 -7.60 -8.12 -5.77
N ILE A 164 -8.84 -8.13 -5.25
CA ILE A 164 -9.88 -7.20 -5.66
C ILE A 164 -9.47 -5.76 -5.40
N THR A 165 -8.89 -5.48 -4.22
CA THR A 165 -8.42 -4.14 -3.84
C THR A 165 -7.32 -3.67 -4.79
N PHE A 166 -6.39 -4.54 -5.15
CA PHE A 166 -5.34 -4.27 -6.12
C PHE A 166 -5.89 -3.86 -7.49
N TYR A 167 -6.92 -4.56 -7.99
CA TYR A 167 -7.56 -4.22 -9.26
C TYR A 167 -8.46 -2.98 -9.18
N LYS A 168 -9.06 -2.73 -8.01
CA LYS A 168 -9.93 -1.56 -7.77
C LYS A 168 -9.18 -0.26 -7.51
N ILE A 169 -7.84 -0.26 -7.42
CA ILE A 169 -7.08 0.99 -7.22
C ILE A 169 -7.51 1.99 -8.29
N PRO A 170 -8.22 3.07 -7.92
CA PRO A 170 -8.80 3.97 -8.90
C PRO A 170 -7.67 4.52 -9.76
N ARG A 171 -7.81 4.36 -11.08
CA ARG A 171 -7.03 5.15 -12.03
C ARG A 171 -7.44 6.58 -11.72
N ILE A 172 -6.55 7.34 -11.06
CA ILE A 172 -6.78 8.74 -10.68
C ILE A 172 -7.52 9.41 -11.82
N GLU A 173 -8.81 9.65 -11.61
CA GLU A 173 -9.64 10.38 -12.55
C GLU A 173 -9.03 11.77 -12.64
N LYS A 174 -9.01 12.31 -13.86
CA LYS A 174 -8.56 13.69 -14.10
C LYS A 174 -9.23 14.58 -13.06
N ALA A 175 -8.47 15.50 -12.47
CA ALA A 175 -9.05 16.49 -11.56
C ALA A 175 -10.31 17.07 -12.23
N PRO A 176 -11.42 17.28 -11.48
CA PRO A 176 -12.62 17.84 -12.06
C PRO A 176 -12.22 19.09 -12.84
N SER A 177 -12.42 19.04 -14.15
CA SER A 177 -12.11 20.14 -15.05
C SER A 177 -13.11 21.25 -14.74
N GLY A 178 -12.77 22.11 -13.80
CA GLY A 178 -13.60 23.23 -13.38
C GLY A 178 -12.88 24.00 -12.28
N GLN A 179 -12.81 25.33 -12.28
CA GLN A 179 -13.43 26.35 -13.13
C GLN A 179 -12.40 27.49 -13.21
N ASN A 180 -12.25 28.10 -14.39
CA ASN A 180 -11.48 29.34 -14.55
C ASN A 180 -12.02 30.44 -13.61
#